data_AF-A0A699U2G6-F1
#
_entry.id   AF-A0A699U2G6-F1
#
_cell.length_a   1.000
_cell.length_b   1.000
_cell.length_c   1.000
_cell.angle_alpha   90.00
_cell.angle_beta   90.00
_cell.angle_gamma   90.00
#
_symmetry.space_group_name_H-M   'P 1'
#
loop_
_entity.id
_entity.type
_entity.pdbx_description
1 polymer ?
#
loop_
_entity_poly.entity_id
_entity_poly.type
_entity_poly.pdbx_seq_one_letter_code
_entity_poly.pdbx_strand_id
1 'polypeptide(L)' 'LQTVDENKGLKLIDAPVSGGVIRASEGTLTIMASGTDEALEHAGSVLSSLSEKLYVIKGGCGAG' A
#
# COMPACT_ATOMS: atom_id res chain seq x y z
N LEU A 1 8.32 10.70 -11.77
CA LEU A 1 7.14 10.05 -12.37
C LEU A 1 5.92 10.49 -11.58
N GLN A 2 4.97 11.20 -12.20
CA GLN A 2 3.63 11.40 -11.65
C GLN A 2 2.77 10.25 -12.18
N THR A 3 2.35 9.34 -11.32
CA THR A 3 1.46 8.24 -11.68
C THR A 3 0.15 8.38 -10.92
N VAL A 4 -0.71 9.29 -11.39
CA VAL A 4 -2.18 9.21 -11.24
C VAL A 4 -2.86 10.11 -12.26
N ASP A 5 -3.94 9.60 -12.82
CA ASP A 5 -4.93 10.32 -13.65
C ASP A 5 -5.40 11.59 -12.91
N GLU A 6 -4.79 12.75 -13.24
CA GLU A 6 -4.97 14.04 -12.55
C GLU A 6 -6.43 14.54 -12.55
N ASN A 7 -7.36 13.85 -13.24
CA ASN A 7 -8.74 14.28 -13.44
C ASN A 7 -9.82 13.40 -12.76
N LYS A 8 -9.46 12.37 -11.98
CA LYS A 8 -10.47 11.47 -11.35
C LYS A 8 -10.59 11.54 -9.83
N GLY A 9 -9.78 12.35 -9.15
CA GLY A 9 -9.85 12.51 -7.69
C GLY A 9 -9.54 11.23 -6.90
N LEU A 10 -8.79 10.29 -7.51
CA LEU A 10 -8.40 9.03 -6.89
C LEU A 10 -7.03 9.13 -6.25
N LYS A 11 -6.86 8.44 -5.11
CA LYS A 11 -5.59 8.29 -4.41
C LYS A 11 -5.00 6.92 -4.76
N LEU A 12 -3.70 6.88 -5.05
CA LEU A 12 -2.99 5.66 -5.42
C LEU A 12 -1.91 5.32 -4.40
N ILE A 13 -1.82 4.03 -4.09
CA ILE A 13 -0.73 3.42 -3.35
C ILE A 13 -0.25 2.23 -4.17
N ASP A 14 1.05 2.14 -4.36
CA ASP A 14 1.70 0.94 -4.84
C ASP A 14 2.11 0.10 -3.63
N ALA A 15 1.61 -1.14 -3.56
CA ALA A 15 1.71 -1.99 -2.39
C ALA A 15 1.99 -3.46 -2.77
N PRO A 16 3.16 -3.81 -3.33
CA PRO A 16 3.55 -5.20 -3.51
C PRO A 16 3.48 -5.96 -2.19
N VAL A 17 3.03 -7.21 -2.29
CA VAL A 17 2.79 -8.08 -1.14
C VAL A 17 3.50 -9.42 -1.29
N SER A 18 3.86 -10.01 -0.17
CA SER A 18 4.34 -11.39 -0.08
C SER A 18 3.66 -12.15 1.06
N GLY A 19 3.64 -13.48 0.96
CA GLY A 19 3.04 -14.38 1.96
C GLY A 19 2.00 -15.35 1.42
N GLY A 20 1.54 -15.17 0.19
CA GLY A 20 0.60 -16.08 -0.48
C GLY A 20 -0.82 -16.08 0.11
N VAL A 21 -1.67 -16.95 -0.43
CA VAL A 21 -3.13 -16.95 -0.15
C VAL A 21 -3.45 -17.22 1.32
N ILE A 22 -2.72 -18.12 1.98
CA ILE A 22 -2.95 -18.46 3.40
C ILE A 22 -2.77 -17.22 4.27
N ARG A 23 -1.62 -16.55 4.16
CA ARG A 23 -1.35 -15.33 4.94
C ARG A 23 -2.29 -14.18 4.56
N ALA A 24 -2.75 -14.10 3.32
CA ALA A 24 -3.79 -13.15 2.93
C ALA A 24 -5.11 -13.40 3.68
N SER A 25 -5.53 -14.67 3.80
CA SER A 25 -6.76 -15.02 4.52
C SER A 25 -6.65 -14.80 6.03
N GLU A 26 -5.44 -14.89 6.58
CA GLU A 26 -5.16 -14.70 8.00
C GLU A 26 -4.86 -13.24 8.37
N GLY A 27 -4.74 -12.33 7.40
CA GLY A 27 -4.35 -10.95 7.64
C GLY A 27 -2.89 -10.79 8.07
N THR A 28 -2.02 -11.72 7.69
CA THR A 28 -0.62 -11.77 8.10
C THR A 28 0.33 -11.51 6.94
N LEU A 29 -0.06 -10.75 5.92
CA LEU A 29 0.83 -10.46 4.79
C LEU A 29 2.05 -9.62 5.20
N THR A 30 3.09 -9.67 4.37
CA THR A 30 4.09 -8.60 4.34
C THR A 30 3.74 -7.67 3.19
N ILE A 31 3.59 -6.38 3.50
CA ILE A 31 3.18 -5.33 2.55
C ILE A 31 4.25 -4.23 2.54
N MET A 32 4.64 -3.79 1.34
CA MET A 32 5.55 -2.65 1.13
C MET A 32 4.77 -1.55 0.41
N ALA A 33 4.31 -0.53 1.13
CA ALA A 33 3.41 0.49 0.61
C ALA A 33 4.14 1.80 0.30
N SER A 34 3.89 2.37 -0.87
CA SER A 34 4.43 3.65 -1.32
C SER A 34 3.36 4.49 -2.01
N GLY A 35 3.29 5.77 -1.69
CA GLY A 35 2.25 6.69 -2.19
C GLY A 35 2.37 8.06 -1.53
N THR A 36 1.43 8.96 -1.82
CA THR A 36 1.33 10.25 -1.12
C THR A 36 0.93 10.03 0.34
N ASP A 37 1.36 10.91 1.25
CA ASP A 37 1.01 10.83 2.68
C ASP A 37 -0.51 10.73 2.91
N GLU A 38 -1.29 11.53 2.19
CA GLU A 38 -2.75 11.53 2.28
C GLU A 38 -3.38 10.19 1.88
N ALA A 39 -2.80 9.50 0.89
CA ALA A 39 -3.24 8.19 0.44
C ALA A 39 -2.90 7.13 1.49
N LEU A 40 -1.66 7.13 1.98
CA LEU A 40 -1.16 6.22 3.00
C LEU A 40 -1.94 6.36 4.31
N GLU A 41 -2.28 7.58 4.72
CA GLU A 41 -3.11 7.84 5.89
C GLU A 41 -4.53 7.27 5.70
N HIS A 42 -5.15 7.49 4.53
CA HIS A 42 -6.49 6.96 4.24
C HIS A 42 -6.55 5.42 4.22
N ALA A 43 -5.53 4.76 3.67
CA ALA A 43 -5.51 3.30 3.55
C ALA A 43 -4.84 2.58 4.73
N GLY A 44 -4.18 3.33 5.63
CA GLY A 44 -3.26 2.77 6.62
C GLY A 44 -3.89 1.74 7.55
N SER A 45 -5.14 1.93 7.96
CA SER A 45 -5.87 0.99 8.81
C SER A 45 -6.16 -0.35 8.11
N VAL A 46 -6.55 -0.29 6.82
CA VAL A 46 -6.80 -1.48 6.00
C VAL A 46 -5.50 -2.23 5.75
N LEU A 47 -4.45 -1.52 5.34
CA LEU A 47 -3.13 -2.12 5.09
C LEU A 47 -2.58 -2.78 6.34
N SER A 48 -2.69 -2.13 7.50
CA SER A 48 -2.25 -2.68 8.78
C SER A 48 -3.05 -3.92 9.18
N SER A 49 -4.36 -3.94 8.92
CA SER A 49 -5.22 -5.09 9.27
C SER A 49 -4.95 -6.32 8.39
N LEU A 50 -4.43 -6.12 7.18
CA LEU A 50 -4.10 -7.20 6.24
C LEU A 50 -2.67 -7.72 6.42
N SER A 51 -1.86 -7.07 7.25
CA SER A 51 -0.44 -7.33 7.35
C SER A 51 0.00 -7.67 8.76
N GLU A 52 0.92 -8.63 8.86
CA GLU A 52 1.77 -8.76 10.04
C GLU A 52 2.92 -7.74 9.99
N LYS A 53 3.38 -7.41 8.77
CA LYS A 53 4.47 -6.46 8.53
C LYS A 53 4.06 -5.46 7.45
N LEU A 54 3.98 -4.19 7.82
CA LEU A 54 3.74 -3.07 6.91
C LEU A 54 4.98 -2.18 6.87
N TYR A 55 5.60 -2.07 5.69
CA TYR A 55 6.71 -1.16 5.43
C TYR A 55 6.22 0.01 4.58
N VAL A 56 6.35 1.23 5.10
CA VAL A 56 6.07 2.44 4.32
C VAL A 56 7.36 2.91 3.65
N ILE A 57 7.40 2.85 2.33
CA ILE A 57 8.56 3.20 1.52
C ILE A 57 8.42 4.62 0.97
N LYS A 58 9.43 5.46 1.25
CA LYS A 58 9.50 6.82 0.71
C LYS A 58 9.95 6.77 -0.75
N GLY A 59 9.35 7.60 -1.60
CA GLY A 59 9.68 7.66 -3.04
C GLY A 59 8.46 7.78 -3.97
N GLY A 60 7.24 7.67 -3.42
CA GLY A 60 6.00 7.66 -4.20
C GLY A 60 5.76 6.31 -4.90
N CYS A 61 4.72 6.22 -5.71
CA CYS A 61 4.34 4.97 -6.38
C CYS A 61 5.46 4.43 -7.28
N GLY A 62 5.68 3.10 -7.26
CA GLY A 62 6.78 2.44 -7.96
C GLY A 62 8.05 2.27 -7.12
N ALA A 63 8.07 2.74 -5.87
CA ALA A 63 9.19 2.55 -4.94
C ALA A 63 9.03 1.31 -4.05
N GLY A 64 7.84 0.69 -4.05
CA GLY A 64 7.47 -0.45 -3.20
C GLY A 64 8.09 -1.77 -3.65
#